data_AF-A0AAU2U6U8-F1
#
_entry.id   AF-A0AAU2U6U8-F1
#
_cell.length_a   1.000
_cell.length_b   1.000
_cell.length_c   1.000
_cell.angle_alpha   90.00
_cell.angle_beta   90.00
_cell.angle_gamma   90.00
#
_symmetry.space_group_name_H-M   'P 1'
#
loop_
_entity.id
_entity.type
_entity.pdbx_description
1 polymer ?
#
loop_
_entity_poly.entity_id
_entity_poly.type
_entity_poly.pdbx_seq_one_letter_code
_entity_poly.pdbx_strand_id
1 'polypeptide(L)'
;MPSTSSIPHTPAHLPSPALQDCLPIDNLGEIPTATPWCQRWQNRRHSWVHTSAGGFDPRHFHLEPLAVRTAKEFVLRHHYSGSFPSAKKTFGLFNIADGEPRLSGVAVFGLSVSRAVLERALPGLEPNVAALECSRFVLLDECPANAESWFLARCFDELLASDVRGVVSFADPVPRRTKGGELVAMGHIGTIYQASNAAYTGRATARTIKLLPDGTVLNDRSAQKVRKQEQGHEYVEAKLISLGAPAPQAGCKPALWLRDALHAVGARNIRHRGAHRYVFRLGKNQRERNRITLGYPEVKPYPKRPDACD
;
A
#
# COMPACT_ATOMS: atom_id res chain seq x y z
N MET A 1 27.12 47.78 -67.82
CA MET A 1 28.08 46.80 -67.28
C MET A 1 27.50 46.28 -65.97
N PRO A 2 27.25 44.96 -65.85
CA PRO A 2 26.32 44.39 -64.89
C PRO A 2 27.00 44.08 -63.55
N SER A 3 26.24 44.22 -62.46
CA SER A 3 26.62 43.66 -61.15
C SER A 3 25.54 42.68 -60.70
N THR A 4 25.81 41.41 -60.97
CA THR A 4 25.15 40.25 -60.37
C THR A 4 25.35 40.27 -58.86
N SER A 5 24.25 40.24 -58.09
CA SER A 5 24.31 39.80 -56.69
C SER A 5 23.21 38.77 -56.45
N SER A 6 23.69 37.57 -56.16
CA SER A 6 23.03 36.33 -55.84
C SER A 6 22.14 36.42 -54.59
N ILE A 7 20.96 35.82 -54.71
CA ILE A 7 20.04 35.50 -53.61
C ILE A 7 20.74 34.48 -52.68
N PRO A 8 20.77 34.68 -51.35
CA PRO A 8 21.26 33.65 -50.45
C PRO A 8 20.27 32.48 -50.42
N HIS A 9 20.72 31.31 -50.88
CA HIS A 9 20.04 30.04 -50.65
C HIS A 9 19.89 29.80 -49.15
N THR A 10 18.65 29.74 -48.67
CA THR A 10 18.32 29.20 -47.35
C THR A 10 18.71 27.72 -47.36
N PRO A 11 19.60 27.23 -46.46
CA PRO A 11 19.83 25.81 -46.35
C PRO A 11 18.55 25.16 -45.86
N ALA A 12 18.07 24.16 -46.60
CA ALA A 12 16.99 23.29 -46.18
C ALA A 12 17.38 22.71 -44.80
N HIS A 13 16.56 22.99 -43.80
CA HIS A 13 16.70 22.41 -42.47
C HIS A 13 16.51 20.90 -42.62
N LEU A 14 17.61 20.16 -42.68
CA LEU A 14 17.58 18.70 -42.57
C LEU A 14 16.93 18.38 -41.22
N PRO A 15 15.96 17.44 -41.15
CA PRO A 15 15.46 16.98 -39.87
C PRO A 15 16.63 16.34 -39.12
N SER A 16 17.04 16.99 -38.03
CA SER A 16 17.98 16.41 -37.08
C SER A 16 17.40 15.05 -36.68
N PRO A 17 18.18 13.94 -36.76
CA PRO A 17 17.66 12.63 -36.43
C PRO A 17 17.09 12.71 -35.01
N ALA A 18 15.82 12.33 -34.90
CA ALA A 18 15.10 12.35 -33.64
C ALA A 18 15.92 11.56 -32.62
N LEU A 19 16.17 12.20 -31.48
CA LEU A 19 16.78 11.64 -30.28
C LEU A 19 15.83 10.61 -29.63
N GLN A 20 15.22 9.72 -30.43
CA GLN A 20 14.06 8.90 -30.08
C GLN A 20 14.34 7.40 -30.05
N ASP A 21 15.40 6.93 -30.71
CA ASP A 21 15.65 5.49 -30.89
C ASP A 21 16.81 4.91 -30.05
N CYS A 22 17.60 5.76 -29.38
CA CYS A 22 18.72 5.33 -28.54
C CYS A 22 18.54 5.84 -27.09
N LEU A 23 18.93 5.02 -26.12
CA LEU A 23 19.26 5.54 -24.79
C LEU A 23 20.34 6.62 -24.97
N PRO A 24 20.30 7.79 -24.31
CA PRO A 24 21.42 8.74 -24.31
C PRO A 24 22.58 8.24 -23.42
N ILE A 25 22.81 6.93 -23.40
CA ILE A 25 23.73 6.21 -22.50
C ILE A 25 24.53 5.16 -23.29
N ASP A 26 24.85 5.42 -24.57
CA ASP A 26 25.57 4.48 -25.46
C ASP A 26 27.02 4.16 -25.01
N ASN A 27 27.41 4.48 -23.76
CA ASN A 27 28.76 4.25 -23.26
C ASN A 27 28.86 3.86 -21.78
N LEU A 28 27.85 3.19 -21.21
CA LEU A 28 27.99 2.54 -19.89
C LEU A 28 27.62 1.05 -20.02
N GLY A 29 28.61 0.17 -19.82
CA GLY A 29 28.46 -1.29 -19.88
C GLY A 29 27.54 -1.90 -18.81
N GLU A 30 26.93 -1.07 -17.95
CA GLU A 30 25.89 -1.44 -17.00
C GLU A 30 24.81 -0.35 -17.00
N ILE A 31 23.54 -0.75 -17.20
CA ILE A 31 22.40 0.14 -16.98
C ILE A 31 22.25 0.30 -15.46
N PRO A 32 22.48 1.49 -14.88
CA PRO A 32 22.26 1.68 -13.45
C PRO A 32 20.77 1.45 -13.17
N THR A 33 20.44 0.63 -12.17
CA THR A 33 19.05 0.36 -11.75
C THR A 33 18.30 1.61 -11.25
N ALA A 34 18.98 2.76 -11.22
CA ALA A 34 18.49 4.08 -10.81
C ALA A 34 18.69 5.16 -11.90
N THR A 35 18.51 4.82 -13.18
CA THR A 35 18.49 5.83 -14.26
C THR A 35 17.23 6.73 -14.16
N PRO A 36 17.35 8.07 -14.33
CA PRO A 36 16.20 8.98 -14.35
C PRO A 36 15.41 8.91 -15.66
N TRP A 37 15.74 7.98 -16.56
CA TRP A 37 15.06 7.74 -17.83
C TRP A 37 14.19 6.48 -17.74
N CYS A 38 12.88 6.64 -17.95
CA CYS A 38 11.92 5.55 -18.01
C CYS A 38 11.55 5.23 -19.47
N GLN A 39 11.68 3.97 -19.87
CA GLN A 39 11.17 3.53 -21.17
C GLN A 39 9.64 3.49 -21.15
N ARG A 40 9.02 4.07 -22.17
CA ARG A 40 7.57 4.02 -22.42
C ARG A 40 7.33 3.28 -23.72
N TRP A 41 6.22 2.56 -23.78
CA TRP A 41 5.78 1.85 -24.98
C TRP A 41 4.42 2.37 -25.39
N GLN A 42 4.30 2.84 -26.63
CA GLN A 42 3.03 3.25 -27.21
C GLN A 42 2.99 2.81 -28.67
N ASN A 43 1.91 2.11 -29.07
CA ASN A 43 1.71 1.63 -30.45
C ASN A 43 2.93 0.90 -31.04
N ARG A 44 3.55 0.01 -30.23
CA ARG A 44 4.75 -0.79 -30.59
C ARG A 44 6.02 0.02 -30.84
N ARG A 45 6.03 1.33 -30.52
CA ARG A 45 7.23 2.16 -30.49
C ARG A 45 7.64 2.38 -29.05
N HIS A 46 8.94 2.32 -28.80
CA HIS A 46 9.50 2.68 -27.51
C HIS A 46 9.90 4.16 -27.53
N SER A 47 9.79 4.83 -26.39
CA SER A 47 10.33 6.17 -26.17
C SER A 47 10.94 6.24 -24.78
N TRP A 48 11.74 7.27 -24.51
CA TRP A 48 12.35 7.49 -23.20
C TRP A 48 11.87 8.82 -22.63
N VAL A 49 11.39 8.80 -21.38
CA VAL A 49 10.93 9.98 -20.66
C VAL A 49 11.84 10.20 -19.45
N HIS A 50 12.45 11.38 -19.37
CA HIS A 50 13.23 11.79 -18.20
C HIS A 50 12.30 12.17 -17.04
N THR A 51 12.70 11.93 -15.78
CA THR A 51 11.91 12.35 -14.61
C THR A 51 11.56 13.84 -14.62
N SER A 52 12.42 14.69 -15.19
CA SER A 52 12.15 16.13 -15.32
C SER A 52 11.11 16.50 -16.39
N ALA A 53 10.71 15.56 -17.25
CA ALA A 53 9.65 15.74 -18.26
C ALA A 53 8.26 15.30 -17.74
N GLY A 54 8.17 15.01 -16.44
CA GLY A 54 7.02 14.42 -15.76
C GLY A 54 7.35 13.03 -15.20
N GLY A 55 7.06 12.82 -13.93
CA GLY A 55 7.37 11.57 -13.23
C GLY A 55 7.74 11.79 -11.77
N PHE A 56 8.06 10.71 -11.05
CA PHE A 56 8.53 10.80 -9.68
C PHE A 56 9.98 11.31 -9.64
N ASP A 57 10.19 12.48 -9.03
CA ASP A 57 11.51 13.01 -8.70
C ASP A 57 11.73 12.86 -7.20
N PRO A 58 12.65 11.98 -6.74
CA PRO A 58 12.89 11.76 -5.33
C PRO A 58 13.39 13.01 -4.59
N ARG A 59 13.90 14.03 -5.27
CA ARG A 59 14.35 15.29 -4.66
C ARG A 59 13.19 16.14 -4.15
N HIS A 60 11.99 15.91 -4.67
CA HIS A 60 10.77 16.58 -4.21
C HIS A 60 10.10 15.86 -3.04
N PHE A 61 10.67 14.76 -2.56
CA PHE A 61 10.09 13.98 -1.50
C PHE A 61 11.10 13.69 -0.39
N HIS A 62 10.63 13.80 0.85
CA HIS A 62 11.39 13.43 2.02
C HIS A 62 10.57 12.52 2.93
N LEU A 63 11.26 11.61 3.63
CA LEU A 63 10.66 10.72 4.62
C LEU A 63 11.09 11.17 6.00
N GLU A 64 10.14 11.27 6.92
CA GLU A 64 10.42 11.50 8.34
C GLU A 64 9.63 10.56 9.26
N PRO A 65 10.15 10.22 10.45
CA PRO A 65 9.34 9.66 11.52
C PRO A 65 8.14 10.57 11.82
N LEU A 66 6.95 9.99 11.90
CA LEU A 66 5.71 10.74 12.09
C LEU A 66 5.08 10.42 13.44
N ALA A 67 4.58 11.42 14.15
CA ALA A 67 3.84 11.20 15.38
C ALA A 67 2.60 10.31 15.14
N VAL A 68 2.35 9.35 16.03
CA VAL A 68 1.24 8.38 15.89
C VAL A 68 -0.11 9.07 15.76
N ARG A 69 -0.32 10.20 16.46
CA ARG A 69 -1.54 11.00 16.35
C ARG A 69 -1.76 11.51 14.93
N THR A 70 -0.75 12.15 14.33
CA THR A 70 -0.81 12.69 12.97
C THR A 70 -0.99 11.57 11.94
N ALA A 71 -0.26 10.45 12.11
CA ALA A 71 -0.42 9.27 11.27
C ALA A 71 -1.85 8.71 11.34
N LYS A 72 -2.44 8.68 12.55
CA LYS A 72 -3.82 8.22 12.78
C LYS A 72 -4.83 9.13 12.09
N GLU A 73 -4.71 10.43 12.26
CA GLU A 73 -5.60 11.41 11.62
C GLU A 73 -5.58 11.27 10.09
N PHE A 74 -4.39 11.15 9.49
CA PHE A 74 -4.23 10.97 8.05
C PHE A 74 -4.81 9.62 7.56
N VAL A 75 -4.47 8.51 8.21
CA VAL A 75 -4.94 7.18 7.80
C VAL A 75 -6.46 7.05 7.92
N LEU A 76 -7.07 7.59 8.98
CA LEU A 76 -8.54 7.54 9.14
C LEU A 76 -9.26 8.31 8.04
N ARG A 77 -8.65 9.39 7.53
CA ARG A 77 -9.21 10.20 6.45
C ARG A 77 -9.05 9.56 5.08
N HIS A 78 -7.91 8.92 4.79
CA HIS A 78 -7.54 8.54 3.43
C HIS A 78 -7.56 7.02 3.16
N HIS A 79 -7.50 6.16 4.19
CA HIS A 79 -7.51 4.71 3.99
C HIS A 79 -8.93 4.16 3.95
N TYR A 80 -9.23 3.33 2.94
CA TYR A 80 -10.56 2.74 2.71
C TYR A 80 -11.18 2.01 3.93
N SER A 81 -10.34 1.49 4.84
CA SER A 81 -10.82 0.75 6.02
C SER A 81 -11.30 1.64 7.15
N GLY A 82 -11.05 2.96 7.11
CA GLY A 82 -11.45 3.90 8.16
C GLY A 82 -10.96 3.54 9.56
N SER A 83 -9.83 2.83 9.68
CA SER A 83 -9.33 2.33 10.96
C SER A 83 -7.82 2.41 11.07
N PHE A 84 -7.33 2.72 12.27
CA PHE A 84 -5.91 2.79 12.57
C PHE A 84 -5.46 1.61 13.46
N PRO A 85 -4.48 0.81 13.02
CA PRO A 85 -3.98 -0.33 13.78
C PRO A 85 -2.98 0.08 14.87
N SER A 86 -2.54 -0.88 15.69
CA SER A 86 -1.41 -0.67 16.60
C SER A 86 -0.14 -0.35 15.81
N ALA A 87 0.50 0.76 16.14
CA ALA A 87 1.70 1.24 15.48
C ALA A 87 2.93 1.05 16.37
N LYS A 88 4.05 0.61 15.78
CA LYS A 88 5.38 0.60 16.42
C LYS A 88 6.32 1.63 15.78
N LYS A 89 6.27 1.74 14.45
CA LYS A 89 7.00 2.73 13.66
C LYS A 89 6.03 3.37 12.67
N THR A 90 6.05 4.69 12.59
CA THR A 90 5.22 5.48 11.70
C THR A 90 6.09 6.45 10.95
N PHE A 91 5.89 6.53 9.64
CA PHE A 91 6.65 7.41 8.76
C PHE A 91 5.69 8.24 7.91
N GLY A 92 6.04 9.50 7.68
CA GLY A 92 5.38 10.40 6.76
C GLY A 92 6.21 10.55 5.49
N LEU A 93 5.54 10.59 4.34
CA LEU A 93 6.09 11.05 3.08
C LEU A 93 5.68 12.52 2.90
N PHE A 94 6.65 13.42 2.81
CA PHE A 94 6.43 14.84 2.61
C PHE A 94 6.81 15.23 1.19
N ASN A 95 5.91 15.91 0.49
CA ASN A 95 6.22 16.59 -0.77
C ASN A 95 6.73 18.00 -0.44
N ILE A 96 7.91 18.34 -0.95
CA ILE A 96 8.62 19.60 -0.70
C ILE A 96 8.86 20.40 -1.99
N ALA A 97 8.19 20.06 -3.09
CA ALA A 97 8.37 20.74 -4.38
C ALA A 97 8.01 22.24 -4.32
N ASP A 98 6.96 22.59 -3.57
CA ASP A 98 6.39 23.94 -3.52
C ASP A 98 6.85 24.75 -2.29
N GLY A 99 8.00 24.40 -1.70
CA GLY A 99 8.58 25.06 -0.53
C GLY A 99 8.10 24.50 0.81
N GLU A 100 6.83 24.69 1.15
CA GLU A 100 6.28 24.19 2.43
C GLU A 100 6.03 22.66 2.39
N PRO A 101 6.60 21.88 3.32
CA PRO A 101 6.41 20.43 3.33
C PRO A 101 4.94 20.01 3.52
N ARG A 102 4.40 19.27 2.55
CA ARG A 102 3.03 18.72 2.60
C ARG A 102 3.05 17.22 2.82
N LEU A 103 2.41 16.76 3.90
CA LEU A 103 2.21 15.33 4.15
C LEU A 103 1.38 14.70 3.02
N SER A 104 2.03 13.88 2.21
CA SER A 104 1.50 13.26 0.98
C SER A 104 1.34 11.75 1.12
N GLY A 105 1.86 11.15 2.20
CA GLY A 105 1.66 9.73 2.48
C GLY A 105 2.06 9.33 3.90
N VAL A 106 1.57 8.19 4.35
CA VAL A 106 1.84 7.60 5.67
C VAL A 106 2.04 6.10 5.56
N ALA A 107 3.11 5.61 6.20
CA ALA A 107 3.37 4.20 6.41
C ALA A 107 3.31 3.86 7.91
N VAL A 108 2.64 2.76 8.25
CA VAL A 108 2.47 2.27 9.63
C VAL A 108 2.95 0.83 9.73
N PHE A 109 4.06 0.65 10.43
CA PHE A 109 4.60 -0.66 10.77
C PHE A 109 4.27 -0.98 12.21
N GLY A 110 3.57 -2.08 12.41
CA GLY A 110 2.83 -2.33 13.63
C GLY A 110 2.96 -3.75 14.14
N LEU A 111 2.23 -3.97 15.23
CA LEU A 111 2.03 -5.30 15.78
C LEU A 111 1.02 -6.04 14.91
N SER A 112 1.30 -7.31 14.60
CA SER A 112 0.27 -8.13 13.97
C SER A 112 -0.83 -8.49 14.97
N VAL A 113 -2.05 -8.73 14.48
CA VAL A 113 -3.21 -9.12 15.29
C VAL A 113 -2.97 -10.38 16.13
N SER A 114 -2.04 -11.22 15.70
CA SER A 114 -1.52 -12.36 16.46
C SER A 114 -0.02 -12.51 16.20
N ARG A 115 0.76 -12.75 17.26
CA ARG A 115 2.20 -13.04 17.15
C ARG A 115 2.50 -14.17 16.15
N ALA A 116 1.63 -15.17 16.11
CA ALA A 116 1.75 -16.33 15.23
C ALA A 116 1.80 -15.96 13.72
N VAL A 117 1.26 -14.82 13.32
CA VAL A 117 1.34 -14.35 11.92
C VAL A 117 2.78 -14.09 11.52
N LEU A 118 3.54 -13.42 12.39
CA LEU A 118 4.94 -13.09 12.15
C LEU A 118 5.84 -14.31 12.38
N GLU A 119 5.59 -15.08 13.46
CA GLU A 119 6.37 -16.31 13.78
C GLU A 119 6.35 -17.31 12.63
N ARG A 120 5.19 -17.50 12.00
CA ARG A 120 5.04 -18.43 10.89
C ARG A 120 5.60 -17.89 9.58
N ALA A 121 5.59 -16.57 9.37
CA ALA A 121 6.09 -15.99 8.13
C ALA A 121 7.62 -15.83 8.12
N LEU A 122 8.19 -15.49 9.29
CA LEU A 122 9.60 -15.16 9.49
C LEU A 122 10.14 -15.90 10.73
N PRO A 123 10.23 -17.23 10.68
CA PRO A 123 10.74 -18.01 11.80
C PRO A 123 12.19 -17.61 12.11
N GLY A 124 12.48 -17.43 13.39
CA GLY A 124 13.80 -16.98 13.87
C GLY A 124 13.95 -15.47 14.02
N LEU A 125 12.95 -14.67 13.63
CA LEU A 125 12.88 -13.26 14.01
C LEU A 125 11.90 -13.07 15.16
N GLU A 126 12.30 -12.30 16.19
CA GLU A 126 11.41 -11.98 17.31
C GLU A 126 10.20 -11.16 16.80
N PRO A 127 8.96 -11.69 16.92
CA PRO A 127 7.75 -11.03 16.50
C PRO A 127 7.58 -9.69 17.19
N ASN A 128 7.12 -8.69 16.43
CA ASN A 128 6.91 -7.34 16.90
C ASN A 128 8.17 -6.61 17.39
N VAL A 129 9.37 -7.22 17.26
CA VAL A 129 10.66 -6.61 17.57
C VAL A 129 11.52 -6.56 16.31
N ALA A 130 12.02 -7.70 15.86
CA ALA A 130 12.80 -7.83 14.63
C ALA A 130 11.93 -8.10 13.40
N ALA A 131 10.66 -8.49 13.58
CA ALA A 131 9.67 -8.60 12.52
C ALA A 131 8.45 -7.71 12.79
N LEU A 132 7.95 -6.99 11.78
CA LEU A 132 6.76 -6.14 11.89
C LEU A 132 5.75 -6.40 10.76
N GLU A 133 4.51 -5.97 10.98
CA GLU A 133 3.50 -5.93 9.92
C GLU A 133 3.44 -4.53 9.29
N CYS A 134 3.55 -4.42 7.96
CA CYS A 134 3.16 -3.20 7.24
C CYS A 134 1.63 -3.14 7.20
N SER A 135 1.07 -2.49 8.22
CA SER A 135 -0.36 -2.54 8.51
C SER A 135 -1.15 -1.46 7.78
N ARG A 136 -0.54 -0.31 7.48
CA ARG A 136 -1.11 0.74 6.62
C ARG A 136 -0.02 1.34 5.76
N PHE A 137 -0.35 1.58 4.50
CA PHE A 137 0.52 2.25 3.55
C PHE A 137 -0.37 3.05 2.61
N VAL A 138 -0.37 4.38 2.79
CA VAL A 138 -1.32 5.30 2.15
C VAL A 138 -0.53 6.42 1.51
N LEU A 139 -0.75 6.70 0.24
CA LEU A 139 -0.30 7.92 -0.43
C LEU A 139 -1.54 8.63 -1.00
N LEU A 140 -1.46 9.95 -1.14
CA LEU A 140 -2.47 10.72 -1.87
C LEU A 140 -2.38 10.45 -3.38
N ASP A 141 -3.51 10.54 -4.08
CA ASP A 141 -3.61 10.26 -5.53
C ASP A 141 -2.75 11.18 -6.41
N GLU A 142 -2.38 12.35 -5.88
CA GLU A 142 -1.46 13.31 -6.51
C GLU A 142 0.00 12.85 -6.50
N CYS A 143 0.35 11.83 -5.71
CA CYS A 143 1.70 11.28 -5.72
C CYS A 143 2.00 10.65 -7.10
N PRO A 144 3.12 11.00 -7.74
CA PRO A 144 3.43 10.46 -9.06
C PRO A 144 3.81 8.99 -8.97
N ALA A 145 3.62 8.25 -10.06
CA ALA A 145 3.95 6.84 -10.15
C ALA A 145 5.41 6.56 -9.72
N ASN A 146 5.60 5.46 -8.98
CA ASN A 146 6.85 5.05 -8.30
C ASN A 146 7.11 5.73 -6.94
N ALA A 147 6.28 6.69 -6.52
CA ALA A 147 6.37 7.25 -5.17
C ALA A 147 6.17 6.16 -4.10
N GLU A 148 5.25 5.22 -4.32
CA GLU A 148 4.97 4.13 -3.37
C GLU A 148 6.18 3.23 -3.14
N SER A 149 6.81 2.77 -4.23
CA SER A 149 7.95 1.85 -4.14
C SER A 149 9.20 2.54 -3.58
N TRP A 150 9.42 3.82 -3.92
CA TRP A 150 10.48 4.62 -3.32
C TRP A 150 10.25 4.85 -1.83
N PHE A 151 9.04 5.27 -1.45
CA PHE A 151 8.69 5.52 -0.05
C PHE A 151 8.79 4.24 0.79
N LEU A 152 8.36 3.10 0.24
CA LEU A 152 8.50 1.80 0.89
C LEU A 152 9.98 1.42 1.09
N ALA A 153 10.84 1.66 0.09
CA ALA A 153 12.27 1.40 0.21
C ALA A 153 12.92 2.27 1.29
N ARG A 154 12.59 3.57 1.35
CA ARG A 154 13.07 4.48 2.41
C ARG A 154 12.59 4.06 3.79
N CYS A 155 11.34 3.61 3.91
CA CYS A 155 10.84 3.02 5.16
C CYS A 155 11.68 1.80 5.58
N PHE A 156 12.08 0.94 4.63
CA PHE A 156 12.90 -0.24 4.95
C PHE A 156 14.31 0.12 5.40
N ASP A 157 14.90 1.19 4.86
CA ASP A 157 16.18 1.71 5.31
C ASP A 157 16.11 2.13 6.80
N GLU A 158 15.08 2.91 7.17
CA GLU A 158 14.82 3.32 8.55
C GLU A 158 14.51 2.15 9.50
N LEU A 159 13.72 1.18 9.02
CA LEU A 159 13.40 -0.01 9.78
C LEU A 159 14.66 -0.84 10.07
N LEU A 160 15.52 -1.01 9.07
CA LEU A 160 16.79 -1.74 9.20
C LEU A 160 17.75 -1.02 10.16
N ALA A 161 17.78 0.31 10.16
CA ALA A 161 18.54 1.11 11.12
C ALA A 161 18.01 0.95 12.57
N SER A 162 16.76 0.49 12.73
CA SER A 162 16.13 0.18 14.02
C SER A 162 16.04 -1.31 14.34
N ASP A 163 16.95 -2.12 13.77
CA ASP A 163 17.07 -3.57 13.96
C ASP A 163 15.87 -4.42 13.52
N VAL A 164 14.97 -3.86 12.70
CA VAL A 164 13.91 -4.63 12.06
C VAL A 164 14.49 -5.34 10.84
N ARG A 165 14.33 -6.67 10.82
CA ARG A 165 14.91 -7.58 9.83
C ARG A 165 13.86 -8.21 8.92
N GLY A 166 12.59 -8.10 9.24
CA GLY A 166 11.54 -8.62 8.36
C GLY A 166 10.24 -7.84 8.46
N VAL A 167 9.54 -7.77 7.33
CA VAL A 167 8.22 -7.13 7.23
C VAL A 167 7.26 -8.08 6.54
N VAL A 168 6.07 -8.26 7.13
CA VAL A 168 4.95 -8.95 6.47
C VAL A 168 3.92 -7.90 6.06
N SER A 169 3.38 -8.03 4.85
CA SER A 169 2.25 -7.22 4.41
C SER A 169 1.16 -8.07 3.78
N PHE A 170 -0.07 -7.56 3.82
CA PHE A 170 -1.26 -8.19 3.26
C PHE A 170 -1.92 -7.29 2.24
N ALA A 171 -2.32 -7.87 1.10
CA ALA A 171 -3.16 -7.21 0.12
C ALA A 171 -4.53 -7.89 0.05
N ASP A 172 -5.59 -7.12 0.29
CA ASP A 172 -6.97 -7.61 0.29
C ASP A 172 -7.50 -7.59 -1.15
N PRO A 173 -7.66 -8.73 -1.82
CA PRO A 173 -8.06 -8.76 -3.22
C PRO A 173 -9.57 -8.63 -3.41
N VAL A 174 -10.37 -8.54 -2.34
CA VAL A 174 -11.83 -8.63 -2.43
C VAL A 174 -12.44 -7.23 -2.55
N PRO A 175 -13.10 -6.90 -3.68
CA PRO A 175 -13.81 -5.63 -3.80
C PRO A 175 -14.99 -5.57 -2.81
N ARG A 176 -15.31 -4.37 -2.31
CA ARG A 176 -16.38 -4.12 -1.34
C ARG A 176 -17.31 -3.04 -1.83
N ARG A 177 -18.60 -3.29 -1.66
CA ARG A 177 -19.66 -2.37 -2.06
C ARG A 177 -20.61 -2.10 -0.91
N THR A 178 -21.15 -0.89 -0.87
CA THR A 178 -22.28 -0.56 0.02
C THR A 178 -23.50 -1.42 -0.33
N LYS A 179 -24.54 -1.37 0.50
CA LYS A 179 -25.84 -1.98 0.20
C LYS A 179 -26.45 -1.41 -1.08
N GLY A 180 -26.17 -0.13 -1.38
CA GLY A 180 -26.60 0.55 -2.61
C GLY A 180 -25.75 0.21 -3.85
N GLY A 181 -24.67 -0.57 -3.71
CA GLY A 181 -23.83 -1.00 -4.83
C GLY A 181 -22.61 -0.13 -5.11
N GLU A 182 -22.44 0.99 -4.40
CA GLU A 182 -21.30 1.89 -4.53
C GLU A 182 -20.01 1.20 -4.11
N LEU A 183 -18.93 1.38 -4.88
CA LEU A 183 -17.63 0.76 -4.60
C LEU A 183 -16.91 1.52 -3.48
N VAL A 184 -16.61 0.82 -2.37
CA VAL A 184 -15.90 1.36 -1.19
C VAL A 184 -14.43 0.94 -1.20
N ALA A 185 -14.15 -0.28 -1.63
CA ALA A 185 -12.80 -0.77 -1.82
C ALA A 185 -12.74 -1.55 -3.13
N MET A 186 -11.82 -1.21 -4.01
CA MET A 186 -11.63 -1.92 -5.29
C MET A 186 -11.08 -3.34 -5.10
N GLY A 187 -10.41 -3.59 -3.97
CA GLY A 187 -9.53 -4.75 -3.81
C GLY A 187 -8.21 -4.53 -4.55
N HIS A 188 -7.15 -5.15 -4.06
CA HIS A 188 -5.82 -5.02 -4.66
C HIS A 188 -4.99 -6.29 -4.45
N ILE A 189 -4.09 -6.51 -5.40
CA ILE A 189 -3.21 -7.68 -5.42
C ILE A 189 -1.83 -7.37 -4.84
N GLY A 190 -1.61 -6.18 -4.27
CA GLY A 190 -0.31 -5.78 -3.74
C GLY A 190 0.73 -5.51 -4.83
N THR A 191 0.34 -4.83 -5.91
CA THR A 191 1.22 -4.46 -7.04
C THR A 191 2.51 -3.82 -6.57
N ILE A 192 2.44 -2.91 -5.59
CA ILE A 192 3.62 -2.26 -5.01
C ILE A 192 4.58 -3.28 -4.37
N TYR A 193 4.07 -4.33 -3.72
CA TYR A 193 4.90 -5.36 -3.09
C TYR A 193 5.53 -6.29 -4.12
N GLN A 194 4.80 -6.58 -5.20
CA GLN A 194 5.34 -7.32 -6.34
C GLN A 194 6.48 -6.55 -7.02
N ALA A 195 6.30 -5.23 -7.21
CA ALA A 195 7.31 -4.36 -7.80
C ALA A 195 8.53 -4.15 -6.88
N SER A 196 8.34 -4.23 -5.56
CA SER A 196 9.40 -4.11 -4.56
C SER A 196 10.04 -5.46 -4.15
N ASN A 197 9.97 -6.48 -5.02
CA ASN A 197 10.62 -7.79 -4.83
C ASN A 197 10.24 -8.51 -3.53
N ALA A 198 9.00 -8.38 -3.08
CA ALA A 198 8.51 -9.16 -1.94
C ALA A 198 8.43 -10.65 -2.28
N ALA A 199 8.75 -11.51 -1.31
CA ALA A 199 8.42 -12.93 -1.43
C ALA A 199 6.90 -13.10 -1.26
N TYR A 200 6.20 -13.49 -2.33
CA TYR A 200 4.80 -13.85 -2.24
C TYR A 200 4.68 -15.25 -1.65
N THR A 201 3.94 -15.41 -0.56
CA THR A 201 3.90 -16.67 0.20
C THR A 201 2.50 -17.26 0.29
N GLY A 202 1.66 -16.97 -0.71
CA GLY A 202 0.27 -17.43 -0.76
C GLY A 202 -0.69 -16.52 0.00
N ARG A 203 -1.83 -17.07 0.43
CA ARG A 203 -2.89 -16.33 1.10
C ARG A 203 -2.89 -16.54 2.61
N ALA A 204 -3.41 -15.55 3.34
CA ALA A 204 -3.83 -15.71 4.73
C ALA A 204 -5.02 -16.68 4.83
N THR A 205 -5.39 -17.04 6.07
CA THR A 205 -6.51 -17.95 6.34
C THR A 205 -7.82 -17.41 5.74
N ALA A 206 -8.51 -18.26 4.98
CA ALA A 206 -9.85 -17.97 4.49
C ALA A 206 -10.84 -17.84 5.65
N ARG A 207 -11.76 -16.90 5.57
CA ARG A 207 -12.74 -16.61 6.63
C ARG A 207 -14.04 -16.07 6.05
N THR A 208 -15.07 -16.03 6.87
CA THR A 208 -16.29 -15.29 6.56
C THR A 208 -16.21 -13.93 7.22
N ILE A 209 -16.39 -12.86 6.46
CA ILE A 209 -16.38 -11.48 6.98
C ILE A 209 -17.81 -10.95 7.10
N LYS A 210 -18.04 -10.07 8.07
CA LYS A 210 -19.30 -9.35 8.26
C LYS A 210 -19.20 -8.00 7.56
N LEU A 211 -19.83 -7.87 6.40
CA LEU A 211 -19.91 -6.63 5.65
C LEU A 211 -21.12 -5.81 6.13
N LEU A 212 -20.88 -4.59 6.56
CA LEU A 212 -21.91 -3.64 6.97
C LEU A 212 -22.52 -2.93 5.73
N PRO A 213 -23.70 -2.30 5.87
CA PRO A 213 -24.38 -1.63 4.75
C PRO A 213 -23.57 -0.51 4.09
N ASP A 214 -22.67 0.12 4.83
CA ASP A 214 -21.76 1.16 4.32
C ASP A 214 -20.51 0.58 3.64
N GLY A 215 -20.46 -0.74 3.42
CA GLY A 215 -19.33 -1.43 2.77
C GLY A 215 -18.09 -1.63 3.67
N THR A 216 -18.14 -1.20 4.93
CA THR A 216 -17.09 -1.49 5.92
C THR A 216 -17.23 -2.89 6.49
N VAL A 217 -16.15 -3.42 7.09
CA VAL A 217 -16.17 -4.76 7.70
C VAL A 217 -16.09 -4.68 9.22
N LEU A 218 -17.05 -5.33 9.87
CA LEU A 218 -16.97 -5.61 11.29
C LEU A 218 -16.06 -6.84 11.50
N ASN A 219 -14.87 -6.61 12.05
CA ASN A 219 -13.94 -7.69 12.36
C ASN A 219 -14.31 -8.41 13.68
N ASP A 220 -13.84 -9.66 13.82
CA ASP A 220 -14.15 -10.52 14.97
C ASP A 220 -13.71 -9.91 16.31
N ARG A 221 -12.60 -9.16 16.33
CA ARG A 221 -12.12 -8.48 17.54
C ARG A 221 -13.09 -7.39 17.98
N SER A 222 -13.63 -6.62 17.05
CA SER A 222 -14.61 -5.55 17.32
C SER A 222 -15.93 -6.15 17.79
N ALA A 223 -16.39 -7.23 17.15
CA ALA A 223 -17.54 -8.00 17.61
C ALA A 223 -17.32 -8.59 19.02
N GLN A 224 -16.11 -9.07 19.31
CA GLN A 224 -15.77 -9.61 20.62
C GLN A 224 -15.79 -8.53 21.71
N LYS A 225 -15.30 -7.32 21.42
CA LYS A 225 -15.37 -6.19 22.35
C LYS A 225 -16.81 -5.92 22.78
N VAL A 226 -17.76 -5.92 21.84
CA VAL A 226 -19.19 -5.79 22.17
C VAL A 226 -19.68 -6.94 23.03
N ARG A 227 -19.43 -8.19 22.62
CA ARG A 227 -19.90 -9.38 23.37
C ARG A 227 -19.41 -9.44 24.81
N LYS A 228 -18.18 -8.98 25.04
CA LYS A 228 -17.49 -9.02 26.34
C LYS A 228 -17.49 -7.67 27.06
N GLN A 229 -18.09 -6.63 26.45
CA GLN A 229 -18.07 -5.24 26.95
C GLN A 229 -16.64 -4.77 27.27
N GLU A 230 -15.69 -5.10 26.39
CA GLU A 230 -14.29 -4.66 26.52
C GLU A 230 -14.11 -3.22 26.02
N GLN A 231 -13.07 -2.55 26.49
CA GLN A 231 -12.74 -1.17 26.09
C GLN A 231 -12.84 -0.93 24.56
N GLY A 232 -13.62 0.09 24.21
CA GLY A 232 -13.91 0.48 22.83
C GLY A 232 -15.09 -0.24 22.19
N HIS A 233 -15.89 -1.00 22.95
CA HIS A 233 -17.16 -1.54 22.46
C HIS A 233 -18.13 -0.43 22.06
N GLU A 234 -18.21 0.66 22.83
CA GLU A 234 -19.11 1.81 22.59
C GLU A 234 -18.99 2.37 21.18
N TYR A 235 -17.77 2.45 20.62
CA TYR A 235 -17.56 2.90 19.24
C TYR A 235 -18.22 1.98 18.22
N VAL A 236 -18.15 0.66 18.44
CA VAL A 236 -18.77 -0.34 17.57
C VAL A 236 -20.29 -0.25 17.69
N GLU A 237 -20.79 -0.07 18.92
CA GLU A 237 -22.22 0.08 19.17
C GLU A 237 -22.79 1.33 18.52
N ALA A 238 -22.15 2.49 18.73
CA ALA A 238 -22.50 3.75 18.10
C ALA A 238 -22.47 3.67 16.57
N LYS A 239 -21.48 2.96 16.00
CA LYS A 239 -21.43 2.73 14.55
C LYS A 239 -22.63 1.93 14.06
N LEU A 240 -22.98 0.83 14.73
CA LEU A 240 -24.15 0.03 14.35
C LEU A 240 -25.45 0.83 14.49
N ILE A 241 -25.59 1.63 15.56
CA ILE A 241 -26.75 2.51 15.78
C ILE A 241 -26.84 3.57 14.67
N SER A 242 -25.72 4.19 14.28
CA SER A 242 -25.68 5.15 13.16
C SER A 242 -26.09 4.54 11.82
N LEU A 243 -25.99 3.21 11.68
CA LEU A 243 -26.41 2.45 10.51
C LEU A 243 -27.86 1.93 10.64
N GLY A 244 -28.58 2.30 11.70
CA GLY A 244 -29.99 1.94 11.92
C GLY A 244 -30.22 0.79 12.90
N ALA A 245 -29.22 0.34 13.66
CA ALA A 245 -29.45 -0.63 14.73
C ALA A 245 -30.21 0.01 15.92
N PRO A 246 -31.07 -0.75 16.61
CA PRO A 246 -31.67 -0.27 17.85
C PRO A 246 -30.60 -0.11 18.95
N ALA A 247 -30.76 0.91 19.80
CA ALA A 247 -29.91 1.08 20.98
C ALA A 247 -30.07 -0.10 21.95
N PRO A 248 -29.01 -0.53 22.64
CA PRO A 248 -29.09 -1.60 23.63
C PRO A 248 -29.97 -1.17 24.81
N GLN A 249 -30.93 -2.03 25.19
CA GLN A 249 -31.78 -1.81 26.36
C GLN A 249 -31.03 -2.17 27.64
N ALA A 250 -31.36 -1.51 28.75
CA ALA A 250 -30.80 -1.81 30.06
C ALA A 250 -31.02 -3.30 30.40
N GLY A 251 -29.96 -3.99 30.83
CA GLY A 251 -29.99 -5.41 31.19
C GLY A 251 -30.01 -6.40 30.01
N CYS A 252 -29.97 -5.94 28.75
CA CYS A 252 -29.87 -6.85 27.61
C CYS A 252 -28.51 -7.59 27.59
N LYS A 253 -28.49 -8.82 27.07
CA LYS A 253 -27.23 -9.55 26.88
C LYS A 253 -26.51 -8.98 25.65
N PRO A 254 -25.27 -8.46 25.77
CA PRO A 254 -24.58 -7.80 24.66
C PRO A 254 -24.40 -8.66 23.41
N ALA A 255 -24.20 -9.98 23.59
CA ALA A 255 -24.10 -10.92 22.49
C ALA A 255 -25.41 -11.10 21.71
N LEU A 256 -26.56 -11.04 22.39
CA LEU A 256 -27.88 -11.08 21.74
C LEU A 256 -28.16 -9.76 21.04
N TRP A 257 -27.89 -8.64 21.70
CA TRP A 257 -28.00 -7.32 21.08
C TRP A 257 -27.17 -7.22 19.79
N LEU A 258 -25.91 -7.65 19.81
CA LEU A 258 -25.05 -7.60 18.62
C LEU A 258 -25.62 -8.45 17.46
N ARG A 259 -26.17 -9.63 17.77
CA ARG A 259 -26.82 -10.47 16.76
C ARG A 259 -27.99 -9.73 16.11
N ASP A 260 -28.86 -9.15 16.93
CA ASP A 260 -30.08 -8.49 16.48
C ASP A 260 -29.77 -7.18 15.76
N ALA A 261 -28.79 -6.41 16.24
CA ALA A 261 -28.27 -5.21 15.60
C ALA A 261 -27.71 -5.51 14.20
N LEU A 262 -26.90 -6.57 14.05
CA LEU A 262 -26.36 -6.98 12.75
C LEU A 262 -27.46 -7.39 11.77
N HIS A 263 -28.51 -8.05 12.27
CA HIS A 263 -29.67 -8.38 11.47
C HIS A 263 -30.44 -7.11 11.05
N ALA A 264 -30.71 -6.20 12.00
CA ALA A 264 -31.47 -4.97 11.77
C ALA A 264 -30.81 -4.04 10.72
N VAL A 265 -29.49 -3.87 10.78
CA VAL A 265 -28.77 -3.07 9.77
C VAL A 265 -28.70 -3.78 8.41
N GLY A 266 -28.95 -5.09 8.36
CA GLY A 266 -28.80 -5.89 7.14
C GLY A 266 -27.33 -6.20 6.81
N ALA A 267 -26.53 -6.52 7.83
CA ALA A 267 -25.16 -6.96 7.63
C ALA A 267 -25.11 -8.29 6.86
N ARG A 268 -24.17 -8.40 5.91
CA ARG A 268 -24.04 -9.56 5.02
C ARG A 268 -22.82 -10.40 5.40
N ASN A 269 -22.93 -11.71 5.23
CA ASN A 269 -21.79 -12.62 5.29
C ASN A 269 -21.16 -12.71 3.90
N ILE A 270 -19.85 -12.46 3.81
CA ILE A 270 -19.11 -12.65 2.55
C ILE A 270 -17.99 -13.65 2.79
N ARG A 271 -17.84 -14.60 1.87
CA ARG A 271 -16.72 -15.54 1.88
C ARG A 271 -15.47 -14.81 1.41
N HIS A 272 -14.44 -14.81 2.24
CA HIS A 272 -13.15 -14.18 1.95
C HIS A 272 -12.07 -15.26 1.85
N ARG A 273 -11.44 -15.40 0.68
CA ARG A 273 -10.45 -16.46 0.40
C ARG A 273 -9.08 -16.24 1.04
N GLY A 274 -8.93 -15.14 1.78
CA GLY A 274 -7.69 -14.74 2.45
C GLY A 274 -6.94 -13.69 1.64
N ALA A 275 -6.32 -12.75 2.35
CA ALA A 275 -5.52 -11.70 1.74
C ALA A 275 -4.20 -12.28 1.21
N HIS A 276 -3.66 -11.73 0.13
CA HIS A 276 -2.35 -12.11 -0.38
C HIS A 276 -1.26 -11.68 0.59
N ARG A 277 -0.37 -12.60 0.96
CA ARG A 277 0.71 -12.37 1.93
C ARG A 277 2.04 -12.17 1.21
N TYR A 278 2.70 -11.06 1.55
CA TYR A 278 3.99 -10.65 1.04
C TYR A 278 4.98 -10.53 2.19
N VAL A 279 6.19 -11.07 2.01
CA VAL A 279 7.23 -11.07 3.03
C VAL A 279 8.48 -10.40 2.48
N PHE A 280 8.98 -9.42 3.22
CA PHE A 280 10.24 -8.74 2.96
C PHE A 280 11.28 -9.19 3.97
N ARG A 281 12.44 -9.57 3.47
CA ARG A 281 13.64 -9.85 4.27
C ARG A 281 14.54 -8.64 4.17
N LEU A 282 14.73 -7.94 5.29
CA LEU A 282 15.51 -6.70 5.34
C LEU A 282 16.96 -7.01 5.74
N GLY A 283 17.90 -6.45 5.00
CA GLY A 283 19.33 -6.63 5.21
C GLY A 283 20.14 -5.75 4.27
N LYS A 284 21.33 -5.35 4.72
CA LYS A 284 22.20 -4.39 4.02
C LYS A 284 22.67 -4.91 2.67
N ASN A 285 22.73 -6.23 2.52
CA ASN A 285 23.17 -6.92 1.32
C ASN A 285 22.36 -8.22 1.13
N GLN A 286 22.52 -8.86 -0.03
CA GLN A 286 21.78 -10.08 -0.37
C GLN A 286 22.09 -11.24 0.59
N ARG A 287 23.33 -11.33 1.09
CA ARG A 287 23.75 -12.39 2.03
C ARG A 287 22.98 -12.30 3.34
N GLU A 288 22.84 -11.11 3.90
CA GLU A 288 22.04 -10.86 5.10
C GLU A 288 20.57 -11.19 4.90
N ARG A 289 20.00 -10.82 3.74
CA ARG A 289 18.61 -11.17 3.41
C ARG A 289 18.41 -12.67 3.27
N ASN A 290 19.35 -13.38 2.66
CA ASN A 290 19.28 -14.83 2.46
C ASN A 290 19.41 -15.63 3.77
N ARG A 291 20.03 -15.07 4.81
CA ARG A 291 20.07 -15.69 6.15
C ARG A 291 18.72 -15.68 6.88
N ILE A 292 17.79 -14.83 6.45
CA ILE A 292 16.45 -14.76 7.04
C ILE A 292 15.59 -15.84 6.38
N THR A 293 15.16 -16.80 7.18
CA THR A 293 14.29 -17.91 6.76
C THR A 293 12.87 -17.41 6.50
N LEU A 294 12.29 -17.84 5.38
CA LEU A 294 10.85 -17.71 5.14
C LEU A 294 10.16 -18.94 5.71
N GLY A 295 9.15 -18.75 6.56
CA GLY A 295 8.41 -19.88 7.14
C GLY A 295 7.30 -20.42 6.24
N TYR A 296 7.06 -19.76 5.11
CA TYR A 296 6.24 -20.25 4.01
C TYR A 296 7.06 -20.30 2.73
N PRO A 297 6.82 -21.28 1.85
CA PRO A 297 7.46 -21.31 0.54
C PRO A 297 7.03 -20.10 -0.28
N GLU A 298 7.95 -19.62 -1.12
CA GLU A 298 7.61 -18.62 -2.14
C GLU A 298 6.72 -19.27 -3.21
N VAL A 299 5.68 -18.55 -3.61
CA VAL A 299 4.69 -18.99 -4.60
C VAL A 299 4.83 -18.13 -5.84
N LYS A 300 4.85 -18.76 -7.03
CA LYS A 300 4.84 -18.09 -8.33
C LYS A 300 3.77 -18.70 -9.25
N PRO A 301 3.21 -17.94 -10.21
CA PRO A 301 3.40 -16.50 -10.41
C PRO A 301 2.71 -15.65 -9.33
N TYR A 302 3.05 -14.37 -9.26
CA TYR A 302 2.30 -13.41 -8.45
C TYR A 302 0.86 -13.26 -8.98
N PRO A 303 -0.13 -12.98 -8.11
CA PRO A 303 -1.49 -12.69 -8.55
C PRO A 303 -1.51 -11.46 -9.45
N LYS A 304 -2.28 -11.51 -10.55
CA LYS A 304 -2.40 -10.42 -11.53
C LYS A 304 -3.80 -9.80 -11.63
N ARG A 305 -4.77 -10.32 -10.87
CA ARG A 305 -6.15 -9.81 -10.83
C ARG A 305 -6.72 -9.91 -9.41
N PRO A 306 -7.50 -8.92 -8.96
CA PRO A 306 -8.33 -9.05 -7.75
C PRO A 306 -9.30 -10.24 -7.86
N ASP A 307 -9.89 -10.62 -6.72
CA ASP A 307 -10.93 -11.64 -6.70
C ASP A 307 -12.19 -11.09 -7.37
N ALA A 308 -12.92 -11.95 -8.10
CA ALA A 308 -14.23 -11.59 -8.62
C ALA A 308 -15.18 -11.28 -7.45
N CYS A 309 -16.12 -10.37 -7.66
CA CYS A 309 -17.27 -10.28 -6.77
C CYS A 309 -18.10 -11.55 -6.95
N ASP A 310 -18.19 -12.37 -5.91
CA ASP A 310 -19.21 -13.41 -5.79
C ASP A 310 -20.61 -12.76 -5.64
#